data_AF-F8B657-F1
#
_entry.id   AF-F8B657-F1
#
_cell.length_a   1.000
_cell.length_b   1.000
_cell.length_c   1.000
_cell.angle_alpha   90.00
_cell.angle_beta   90.00
_cell.angle_gamma   90.00
#
_symmetry.space_group_name_H-M   'P 1'
#
loop_
_entity.id
_entity.type
_entity.pdbx_description
1 polymer ?
#
loop_
_entity_poly.entity_id
_entity_poly.type
_entity_poly.pdbx_seq_one_letter_code
_entity_poly.pdbx_strand_id
1 'polypeptide(L)'
;MHASADLTAPDHPSRRRRPRAARPAGTRSAPRRLALTTAVATVAIQVVAGAVPVAWAQPAPDPSVASPAPVRSVAPEPPAGTVLRVGRFAVDLDGRMLFVRGVSVPPDTVLDQAIVARWAAAGFTAARLGVRMEADGTFSGQAIGAAAVAGQARPPAGAGPTVGDGLDRLAASVATVTGQGLRVMIQIVPTATAARAGDEAFAAGLRRLSSRFRDVAGLVGFELAAQASANSPLLSGAVRLEDAHHLLWRSGPALFDPTASTATNDEAALLVGWAGGDPATVQRLLSAAESTQIGWFFDRPPTGPLLAALARPYPAAVAGVPVSLAYNPSGRLLALSYLPVSPAGNVFRPGTMTEIRVPAEAYPDGYLVRVSGATVVSAPGAGVVCLVTDAAAARVDVRVEPASAGGAPPVAPPPPGDPCPAAARRPQPRVLPRPRPGQPAVAAARPPSARPPPAGPTGAALTRTSTACCCGHCRWPAPPG
;
A
#
# COMPACT_ATOMS: atom_id res chain seq x y z
N MET A 1 31.67 66.28 -21.11
CA MET A 1 33.01 66.09 -20.48
C MET A 1 32.96 64.74 -19.78
N HIS A 2 33.24 63.67 -20.54
CA HIS A 2 34.55 63.01 -20.70
C HIS A 2 34.73 61.93 -19.60
N ALA A 3 34.59 60.64 -19.97
CA ALA A 3 35.64 59.77 -20.54
C ALA A 3 36.33 59.00 -19.39
N SER A 4 36.72 57.72 -19.42
CA SER A 4 37.02 56.72 -20.46
C SER A 4 37.01 55.34 -19.76
N ALA A 5 36.65 54.23 -20.42
CA ALA A 5 37.54 53.18 -20.99
C ALA A 5 38.39 52.44 -19.92
N ASP A 6 38.66 51.13 -19.94
CA ASP A 6 38.76 50.17 -21.04
C ASP A 6 39.05 48.75 -20.47
N LEU A 7 39.04 47.72 -21.35
CA LEU A 7 39.72 46.40 -21.26
C LEU A 7 39.09 45.35 -20.30
N THR A 8 38.94 44.05 -20.62
CA THR A 8 39.54 43.20 -21.65
C THR A 8 38.72 41.91 -21.83
N ALA A 9 38.56 41.44 -23.07
CA ALA A 9 38.09 40.09 -23.39
C ALA A 9 39.23 39.05 -23.29
N PRO A 10 38.93 37.75 -23.13
CA PRO A 10 39.82 36.70 -23.58
C PRO A 10 39.26 35.83 -24.71
N ASP A 11 40.21 35.49 -25.57
CA ASP A 11 40.20 34.81 -26.86
C ASP A 11 39.43 33.49 -27.01
N HIS A 12 38.89 33.35 -28.22
CA HIS A 12 38.56 32.10 -28.90
C HIS A 12 39.82 31.36 -29.37
N PRO A 13 39.86 30.02 -29.27
CA PRO A 13 40.63 29.21 -30.20
C PRO A 13 39.74 28.41 -31.17
N SER A 14 39.84 28.86 -32.42
CA SER A 14 39.74 28.17 -33.71
C SER A 14 39.36 26.67 -33.78
N ARG A 15 38.33 26.44 -34.62
CA ARG A 15 37.96 25.15 -35.24
C ARG A 15 39.13 24.54 -36.01
N ARG A 16 39.52 23.31 -35.67
CA ARG A 16 40.22 22.39 -36.59
C ARG A 16 39.25 21.33 -37.10
N ARG A 17 38.95 21.40 -38.41
CA ARG A 17 38.33 20.32 -39.21
C ARG A 17 39.24 19.09 -39.17
N ARG A 18 38.67 17.91 -38.88
CA ARG A 18 39.24 16.60 -39.24
C ARG A 18 38.29 15.84 -40.17
N PRO A 19 38.83 14.99 -41.07
CA PRO A 19 38.19 14.57 -42.30
C PRO A 19 37.23 13.38 -42.13
N ARG A 20 36.27 13.29 -43.06
CA ARG A 20 35.36 12.17 -43.28
C ARG A 20 36.14 10.86 -43.50
N ALA A 21 35.87 9.86 -42.67
CA ALA A 21 36.21 8.47 -42.96
C ALA A 21 35.03 7.79 -43.69
N ALA A 22 35.38 7.03 -44.71
CA ALA A 22 34.48 6.41 -45.67
C ALA A 22 33.62 5.27 -45.09
N ARG A 23 32.40 5.15 -45.61
CA ARG A 23 31.52 3.97 -45.45
C ARG A 23 32.07 2.78 -46.24
N PRO A 24 32.07 1.56 -45.71
CA PRO A 24 32.01 0.37 -46.54
C PRO A 24 30.55 0.02 -46.87
N ALA A 25 30.33 -0.30 -48.13
CA ALA A 25 29.06 -0.75 -48.67
C ALA A 25 28.86 -2.25 -48.44
N GLY A 26 27.61 -2.63 -48.15
CA GLY A 26 26.97 -3.80 -48.75
C GLY A 26 27.17 -5.15 -48.08
N THR A 27 26.17 -5.55 -47.29
CA THR A 27 25.56 -6.90 -47.44
C THR A 27 24.04 -6.75 -47.37
N ARG A 28 23.38 -7.05 -48.48
CA ARG A 28 21.91 -7.12 -48.58
C ARG A 28 21.47 -8.46 -47.98
N SER A 29 20.87 -8.43 -46.81
CA SER A 29 20.11 -9.57 -46.27
C SER A 29 18.65 -9.45 -46.67
N ALA A 30 18.19 -10.43 -47.46
CA ALA A 30 16.83 -10.58 -47.95
C ALA A 30 15.78 -10.72 -46.82
N PRO A 31 14.51 -10.35 -47.04
CA PRO A 31 13.46 -10.53 -46.04
C PRO A 31 13.10 -12.01 -45.90
N ARG A 32 13.41 -12.61 -44.74
CA ARG A 32 12.85 -13.89 -44.33
C ARG A 32 11.36 -13.70 -44.05
N ARG A 33 10.51 -14.21 -44.95
CA ARG A 33 9.08 -14.41 -44.73
C ARG A 33 8.93 -15.34 -43.51
N LEU A 34 8.35 -14.86 -42.42
CA LEU A 34 7.85 -15.71 -41.34
C LEU A 34 6.65 -16.48 -41.90
N ALA A 35 6.82 -17.78 -42.13
CA ALA A 35 5.71 -18.69 -42.31
C ALA A 35 5.04 -18.89 -40.96
N LEU A 36 3.83 -18.35 -40.80
CA LEU A 36 2.89 -18.72 -39.74
C LEU A 36 2.56 -20.20 -39.93
N THR A 37 3.09 -21.08 -39.07
CA THR A 37 2.63 -22.46 -38.97
C THR A 37 1.63 -22.54 -37.83
N THR A 38 0.35 -22.60 -38.20
CA THR A 38 -0.76 -22.93 -37.31
C THR A 38 -0.63 -24.39 -36.88
N ALA A 39 -0.13 -24.63 -35.68
CA ALA A 39 -0.23 -25.93 -35.03
C ALA A 39 -1.64 -26.08 -34.44
N VAL A 40 -2.52 -26.77 -35.18
CA VAL A 40 -3.81 -27.24 -34.66
C VAL A 40 -3.53 -28.48 -33.81
N ALA A 41 -3.70 -28.38 -32.50
CA ALA A 41 -3.62 -29.53 -31.60
C ALA A 41 -4.92 -30.33 -31.68
N THR A 42 -4.90 -31.42 -32.44
CA THR A 42 -5.98 -32.43 -32.47
C THR A 42 -5.95 -33.23 -31.17
N VAL A 43 -6.93 -33.00 -30.29
CA VAL A 43 -7.19 -33.84 -29.12
C VAL A 43 -7.87 -35.13 -29.61
N ALA A 44 -7.12 -36.23 -29.65
CA ALA A 44 -7.68 -37.55 -29.88
C ALA A 44 -8.25 -38.09 -28.55
N ILE A 45 -9.58 -38.09 -28.44
CA ILE A 45 -10.29 -38.81 -27.38
C ILE A 45 -10.23 -40.30 -27.72
N GLN A 46 -9.37 -41.05 -27.05
CA GLN A 46 -9.44 -42.51 -27.10
C GLN A 46 -10.50 -43.01 -26.12
N VAL A 47 -11.58 -43.55 -26.67
CA VAL A 47 -12.57 -44.36 -25.94
C VAL A 47 -11.97 -45.74 -25.75
N VAL A 48 -11.47 -46.03 -24.55
CA VAL A 48 -11.10 -47.40 -24.15
C VAL A 48 -12.33 -48.07 -23.58
N ALA A 49 -12.83 -49.07 -24.32
CA ALA A 49 -13.89 -49.95 -23.88
C ALA A 49 -13.33 -51.05 -22.95
N GLY A 50 -13.91 -51.16 -21.75
CA GLY A 50 -14.23 -52.42 -21.09
C GLY A 50 -13.11 -53.26 -20.47
N ALA A 51 -12.96 -53.15 -19.14
CA ALA A 51 -12.83 -54.31 -18.25
C ALA A 51 -13.19 -53.88 -16.81
N VAL A 52 -14.37 -54.28 -16.33
CA VAL A 52 -14.81 -54.07 -14.95
C VAL A 52 -14.21 -55.17 -14.08
N PRO A 53 -13.38 -54.89 -13.07
CA PRO A 53 -12.99 -55.91 -12.11
C PRO A 53 -14.18 -56.19 -11.20
N VAL A 54 -14.47 -57.48 -10.99
CA VAL A 54 -15.44 -57.98 -10.03
C VAL A 54 -15.01 -57.51 -8.64
N ALA A 55 -15.74 -56.54 -8.10
CA ALA A 55 -15.59 -56.07 -6.73
C ALA A 55 -16.16 -57.12 -5.77
N TRP A 56 -15.32 -57.62 -4.88
CA TRP A 56 -15.74 -58.42 -3.74
C TRP A 56 -16.64 -57.52 -2.86
N ALA A 57 -17.87 -57.95 -2.62
CA ALA A 57 -18.81 -57.22 -1.80
C ALA A 57 -18.24 -57.05 -0.37
N GLN A 58 -17.87 -55.83 0.00
CA GLN A 58 -17.56 -55.51 1.38
C GLN A 58 -18.87 -55.47 2.17
N PRO A 59 -18.93 -56.04 3.39
CA PRO A 59 -20.08 -55.89 4.26
C PRO A 59 -20.31 -54.40 4.57
N ALA A 60 -21.57 -53.98 4.59
CA ALA A 60 -21.94 -52.60 4.87
C ALA A 60 -21.39 -52.16 6.24
N PRO A 61 -20.81 -50.95 6.35
CA PRO A 61 -20.35 -50.43 7.63
C PRO A 61 -21.54 -50.17 8.55
N ASP A 62 -21.39 -50.56 9.82
CA ASP A 62 -22.35 -50.34 10.90
C ASP A 62 -22.78 -48.86 10.97
N PRO A 63 -24.09 -48.54 11.01
CA PRO A 63 -24.58 -47.16 11.08
C PRO A 63 -24.33 -46.47 12.44
N SER A 64 -23.59 -47.10 13.36
CA SER A 64 -23.41 -46.64 14.74
C SER A 64 -22.09 -45.90 15.02
N VAL A 65 -21.21 -45.70 14.03
CA VAL A 65 -20.01 -44.87 14.17
C VAL A 65 -20.05 -43.71 13.17
N ALA A 66 -20.75 -42.64 13.54
CA ALA A 66 -20.58 -41.36 12.86
C ALA A 66 -19.15 -40.86 13.09
N SER A 67 -18.28 -41.02 12.09
CA SER A 67 -17.00 -40.31 12.07
C SER A 67 -17.28 -38.82 12.26
N PRO A 68 -16.59 -38.13 13.18
CA PRO A 68 -16.71 -36.68 13.26
C PRO A 68 -16.36 -36.11 11.89
N ALA A 69 -17.26 -35.31 11.32
CA ALA A 69 -17.01 -34.60 10.08
C ALA A 69 -15.63 -33.93 10.16
N PRO A 70 -14.78 -34.00 9.12
CA PRO A 70 -13.49 -33.35 9.15
C PRO A 70 -13.72 -31.89 9.50
N VAL A 71 -13.21 -31.48 10.66
CA VAL A 71 -13.17 -30.07 11.05
C VAL A 71 -12.37 -29.41 9.94
N ARG A 72 -13.05 -28.68 9.04
CA ARG A 72 -12.36 -27.83 8.08
C ARG A 72 -11.51 -26.89 8.93
N SER A 73 -10.20 -27.11 8.94
CA SER A 73 -9.24 -26.14 9.44
C SER A 73 -9.47 -24.88 8.62
N VAL A 74 -10.20 -23.93 9.20
CA VAL A 74 -10.34 -22.61 8.61
C VAL A 74 -8.93 -22.05 8.58
N ALA A 75 -8.38 -21.88 7.39
CA ALA A 75 -7.09 -21.21 7.24
C ALA A 75 -7.19 -19.88 7.99
N PRO A 76 -6.16 -19.49 8.78
CA PRO A 76 -6.20 -18.25 9.53
C PRO A 76 -6.55 -17.07 8.60
N GLU A 77 -7.43 -16.17 9.06
CA GLU A 77 -7.74 -14.94 8.30
C GLU A 77 -6.49 -14.06 8.29
N PRO A 78 -6.13 -13.45 7.15
CA PRO A 78 -4.97 -12.55 7.11
C PRO A 78 -5.15 -11.37 8.08
N PRO A 79 -4.05 -10.86 8.67
CA PRO A 79 -4.09 -9.66 9.49
C PRO A 79 -4.76 -8.47 8.78
N ALA A 80 -5.35 -7.56 9.57
CA ALA A 80 -6.01 -6.38 9.01
C ALA A 80 -5.03 -5.55 8.17
N GLY A 81 -5.48 -5.04 7.02
CA GLY A 81 -4.66 -4.21 6.14
C GLY A 81 -3.54 -4.94 5.39
N THR A 82 -3.44 -6.27 5.51
CA THR A 82 -2.54 -7.09 4.67
C THR A 82 -2.82 -6.82 3.19
N VAL A 83 -1.74 -6.62 2.42
CA VAL A 83 -1.81 -6.49 0.97
C VAL A 83 -1.66 -7.87 0.34
N LEU A 84 -2.60 -8.21 -0.53
CA LEU A 84 -2.60 -9.41 -1.35
C LEU A 84 -2.32 -9.05 -2.81
N ARG A 85 -2.31 -10.07 -3.67
CA ARG A 85 -2.12 -9.89 -5.13
C ARG A 85 -3.17 -10.65 -5.93
N VAL A 86 -3.66 -10.01 -6.99
CA VAL A 86 -4.43 -10.66 -8.06
C VAL A 86 -3.88 -10.22 -9.42
N GLY A 87 -3.30 -11.16 -10.17
CA GLY A 87 -2.56 -10.84 -11.40
C GLY A 87 -1.48 -9.79 -11.14
N ARG A 88 -1.48 -8.72 -11.94
CA ARG A 88 -0.58 -7.56 -11.77
C ARG A 88 -0.93 -6.59 -10.64
N PHE A 89 -2.06 -6.79 -9.95
CA PHE A 89 -2.60 -5.81 -9.00
C PHE A 89 -2.29 -6.17 -7.55
N ALA A 90 -1.77 -5.21 -6.80
CA ALA A 90 -1.81 -5.24 -5.34
C ALA A 90 -3.23 -4.91 -4.88
N VAL A 91 -3.80 -5.69 -3.96
CA VAL A 91 -5.18 -5.52 -3.49
C VAL A 91 -5.26 -5.56 -1.96
N ASP A 92 -6.26 -4.87 -1.39
CA ASP A 92 -6.62 -5.04 0.02
C ASP A 92 -7.57 -6.23 0.25
N LEU A 93 -7.95 -6.47 1.50
CA LEU A 93 -8.87 -7.54 1.90
C LEU A 93 -10.33 -7.32 1.44
N ASP A 94 -10.66 -6.11 0.96
CA ASP A 94 -11.94 -5.81 0.31
C ASP A 94 -11.86 -6.00 -1.22
N GLY A 95 -10.69 -6.39 -1.74
CA GLY A 95 -10.43 -6.62 -3.16
C GLY A 95 -10.20 -5.35 -3.95
N ARG A 96 -10.06 -4.18 -3.29
CA ARG A 96 -9.77 -2.92 -3.97
C ARG A 96 -8.34 -2.92 -4.46
N MET A 97 -8.09 -2.41 -5.66
CA MET A 97 -6.72 -2.19 -6.13
C MET A 97 -6.04 -1.10 -5.30
N LEU A 98 -4.84 -1.36 -4.81
CA LEU A 98 -4.03 -0.41 -4.06
C LEU A 98 -2.94 0.22 -4.94
N PHE A 99 -2.81 1.54 -4.87
CA PHE A 99 -1.62 2.24 -5.33
C PHE A 99 -0.77 2.61 -4.12
N VAL A 100 0.06 1.69 -3.67
CA VAL A 100 0.94 1.93 -2.52
C VAL A 100 1.94 3.03 -2.88
N ARG A 101 1.90 4.18 -2.20
CA ARG A 101 2.90 5.26 -2.37
C ARG A 101 3.55 5.56 -1.04
N GLY A 102 4.88 5.56 -1.02
CA GLY A 102 5.60 5.63 0.23
C GLY A 102 7.05 6.10 0.14
N VAL A 103 7.71 6.02 1.28
CA VAL A 103 9.10 6.44 1.48
C VAL A 103 9.93 5.24 1.92
N SER A 104 11.09 5.03 1.31
CA SER A 104 12.08 4.07 1.78
C SER A 104 12.89 4.69 2.92
N VAL A 105 13.12 3.88 3.95
CA VAL A 105 13.85 4.22 5.17
C VAL A 105 14.99 3.23 5.28
N PRO A 106 16.26 3.69 5.23
CA PRO A 106 17.38 2.77 5.33
C PRO A 106 17.42 2.11 6.72
N PRO A 107 18.11 0.95 6.84
CA PRO A 107 18.34 0.33 8.14
C PRO A 107 18.90 1.35 9.14
N ASP A 108 18.69 1.08 10.42
CA ASP A 108 19.28 1.85 11.52
C ASP A 108 18.71 3.27 11.71
N THR A 109 17.76 3.69 10.87
CA THR A 109 17.05 4.97 11.01
C THR A 109 15.97 4.90 12.07
N VAL A 110 15.98 5.81 13.04
CA VAL A 110 14.90 5.94 14.03
C VAL A 110 13.75 6.75 13.43
N LEU A 111 12.55 6.16 13.43
CA LEU A 111 11.32 6.86 13.08
C LEU A 111 10.56 7.23 14.34
N ASP A 112 10.05 8.47 14.38
CA ASP A 112 9.07 8.89 15.37
C ASP A 112 7.70 9.10 14.71
N GLN A 113 6.69 9.28 15.56
CA GLN A 113 5.32 9.49 15.12
C GLN A 113 5.15 10.77 14.28
N ALA A 114 5.94 11.82 14.56
CA ALA A 114 5.80 13.12 13.91
C ALA A 114 6.31 13.08 12.45
N ILE A 115 7.37 12.33 12.18
CA ILE A 115 7.88 12.08 10.83
C ILE A 115 6.83 11.32 10.02
N VAL A 116 6.26 10.25 10.58
CA VAL A 116 5.24 9.43 9.89
C VAL A 116 3.96 10.22 9.65
N ALA A 117 3.52 11.04 10.61
CA ALA A 117 2.37 11.92 10.43
C ALA A 117 2.57 12.94 9.31
N ARG A 118 3.79 13.45 9.12
CA ARG A 118 4.12 14.35 8.00
C ARG A 118 4.03 13.64 6.65
N TRP A 119 4.42 12.37 6.58
CA TRP A 119 4.26 11.56 5.38
C TRP A 119 2.78 11.28 5.07
N ALA A 120 1.97 10.98 6.10
CA ALA A 120 0.53 10.83 5.95
C ALA A 120 -0.12 12.12 5.41
N ALA A 121 0.26 13.28 5.96
CA ALA A 121 -0.23 14.59 5.50
C ALA A 121 0.17 14.90 4.05
N ALA A 122 1.35 14.45 3.60
CA ALA A 122 1.75 14.52 2.19
C ALA A 122 1.03 13.49 1.29
N GLY A 123 0.14 12.67 1.85
CA GLY A 123 -0.67 11.68 1.16
C GLY A 123 -0.01 10.30 1.02
N PHE A 124 1.17 10.05 1.60
CA PHE A 124 1.78 8.73 1.56
C PHE A 124 0.99 7.72 2.40
N THR A 125 0.87 6.50 1.88
CA THR A 125 0.10 5.40 2.48
C THR A 125 0.98 4.26 2.97
N ALA A 126 2.29 4.33 2.75
CA ALA A 126 3.22 3.30 3.17
C ALA A 126 4.65 3.79 3.45
N ALA A 127 5.44 2.94 4.10
CA ALA A 127 6.88 3.05 4.21
C ALA A 127 7.55 1.72 3.84
N ARG A 128 8.77 1.79 3.30
CA ARG A 128 9.62 0.63 3.01
C ARG A 128 10.80 0.66 3.96
N LEU A 129 10.84 -0.25 4.92
CA LEU A 129 11.79 -0.23 6.03
C LEU A 129 12.92 -1.23 5.77
N GLY A 130 14.15 -0.73 5.70
CA GLY A 130 15.34 -1.56 5.57
C GLY A 130 15.71 -2.26 6.88
N VAL A 131 16.17 -3.51 6.79
CA VAL A 131 16.80 -4.24 7.89
C VAL A 131 18.08 -4.90 7.41
N ARG A 132 19.16 -4.79 8.21
CA ARG A 132 20.46 -5.35 7.85
C ARG A 132 20.50 -6.85 8.13
N MET A 133 20.89 -7.64 7.14
CA MET A 133 21.06 -9.09 7.29
C MET A 133 22.53 -9.47 7.25
N GLU A 134 22.95 -10.31 8.19
CA GLU A 134 24.29 -10.86 8.33
C GLU A 134 24.45 -12.20 7.60
N ALA A 135 25.69 -12.69 7.49
CA ALA A 135 26.03 -13.87 6.69
C ALA A 135 25.42 -15.18 7.19
N ASP A 136 25.05 -15.25 8.47
CA ASP A 136 24.36 -16.39 9.09
C ASP A 136 22.82 -16.27 9.00
N GLY A 137 22.30 -15.26 8.30
CA GLY A 137 20.87 -14.98 8.19
C GLY A 137 20.28 -14.32 9.44
N THR A 138 21.11 -13.89 10.41
CA THR A 138 20.65 -13.05 11.52
C THR A 138 20.49 -11.59 11.08
N PHE A 139 19.80 -10.79 11.90
CA PHE A 139 19.54 -9.39 11.61
C PHE A 139 20.17 -8.51 12.67
N SER A 140 21.08 -7.66 12.24
CA SER A 140 21.75 -6.71 13.12
C SER A 140 21.09 -5.33 13.01
N GLY A 141 21.39 -4.48 13.98
CA GLY A 141 21.21 -3.06 13.79
C GLY A 141 22.23 -2.28 14.62
N GLN A 142 22.48 -1.04 14.23
CA GLN A 142 23.04 0.02 15.07
C GLN A 142 22.00 1.14 15.14
N ALA A 143 21.90 1.94 16.21
CA ALA A 143 21.05 3.13 16.13
C ALA A 143 21.84 4.22 15.41
N ILE A 144 21.38 4.72 14.27
CA ILE A 144 21.92 5.94 13.66
C ILE A 144 20.89 7.05 13.89
N GLY A 145 21.01 7.72 15.04
CA GLY A 145 20.18 8.87 15.39
C GLY A 145 20.39 9.37 16.83
N ALA A 146 20.93 10.59 16.96
CA ALA A 146 21.12 11.40 18.18
C ALA A 146 22.33 11.12 19.12
N ALA A 147 23.45 10.57 18.63
CA ALA A 147 24.72 10.61 19.36
C ALA A 147 25.91 10.88 18.44
N ALA A 148 25.93 12.07 17.87
CA ALA A 148 27.16 12.82 17.60
C ALA A 148 26.97 14.27 18.05
N VAL A 149 26.33 14.46 19.22
CA VAL A 149 26.51 15.69 19.98
C VAL A 149 27.86 15.52 20.69
N ALA A 150 28.79 16.42 20.42
CA ALA A 150 30.10 16.43 21.04
C ALA A 150 29.95 16.33 22.57
N GLY A 151 30.42 15.23 23.18
CA GLY A 151 30.54 15.13 24.64
C GLY A 151 30.08 13.83 25.31
N GLN A 152 29.43 12.89 24.61
CA GLN A 152 29.08 11.60 25.22
C GLN A 152 30.14 10.53 24.95
N ALA A 153 30.53 9.84 26.03
CA ALA A 153 31.59 8.83 26.02
C ALA A 153 31.32 7.75 24.97
N ARG A 154 32.35 7.47 24.17
CA ARG A 154 32.35 6.36 23.21
C ARG A 154 31.99 5.07 23.96
N PRO A 155 31.02 4.27 23.47
CA PRO A 155 30.75 2.97 24.10
C PRO A 155 32.04 2.13 24.15
N PRO A 156 32.22 1.31 25.20
CA PRO A 156 33.46 0.57 25.40
C PRO A 156 33.77 -0.29 24.16
N ALA A 157 35.02 -0.24 23.72
CA ALA A 157 35.50 -1.06 22.61
C ALA A 157 35.28 -2.54 22.95
N GLY A 158 34.34 -3.20 22.27
CA GLY A 158 33.97 -4.59 22.50
C GLY A 158 32.48 -4.86 22.62
N ALA A 159 31.63 -3.84 22.82
CA ALA A 159 30.18 -3.99 22.68
C ALA A 159 29.82 -4.02 21.17
N GLY A 160 30.00 -5.19 20.55
CA GLY A 160 29.48 -5.43 19.20
C GLY A 160 27.97 -5.22 19.15
N PRO A 161 27.38 -4.96 17.98
CA PRO A 161 25.92 -4.97 17.83
C PRO A 161 25.39 -6.30 18.37
N THR A 162 24.53 -6.26 19.38
CA THR A 162 23.87 -7.45 19.89
C THR A 162 23.02 -8.03 18.75
N VAL A 163 23.31 -9.28 18.38
CA VAL A 163 22.75 -10.02 17.24
C VAL A 163 21.22 -10.26 17.36
N GLY A 164 20.58 -9.75 18.42
CA GLY A 164 19.12 -9.78 18.64
C GLY A 164 18.40 -8.44 18.43
N ASP A 165 19.09 -7.29 18.42
CA ASP A 165 18.43 -5.98 18.48
C ASP A 165 17.78 -5.54 17.15
N GLY A 166 18.24 -6.10 16.02
CA GLY A 166 17.83 -5.64 14.69
C GLY A 166 16.34 -5.85 14.42
N LEU A 167 15.82 -7.05 14.74
CA LEU A 167 14.40 -7.37 14.55
C LEU A 167 13.50 -6.61 15.53
N ASP A 168 13.93 -6.39 16.77
CA ASP A 168 13.13 -5.64 17.74
C ASP A 168 13.06 -4.15 17.41
N ARG A 169 14.16 -3.55 16.93
CA ARG A 169 14.13 -2.18 16.41
C ARG A 169 13.30 -2.03 15.15
N LEU A 170 13.41 -2.99 14.23
CA LEU A 170 12.52 -3.04 13.08
C LEU A 170 11.06 -3.14 13.55
N ALA A 171 10.75 -4.00 14.51
CA ALA A 171 9.40 -4.15 15.04
C ALA A 171 8.87 -2.86 15.69
N ALA A 172 9.71 -2.10 16.39
CA ALA A 172 9.35 -0.79 16.92
C ALA A 172 9.01 0.20 15.78
N SER A 173 9.84 0.25 14.73
CA SER A 173 9.59 1.12 13.57
C SER A 173 8.36 0.72 12.78
N VAL A 174 8.14 -0.59 12.60
CA VAL A 174 6.91 -1.15 12.01
C VAL A 174 5.71 -0.69 12.83
N ALA A 175 5.74 -0.84 14.15
CA ALA A 175 4.65 -0.41 15.03
C ALA A 175 4.40 1.11 14.97
N THR A 176 5.45 1.94 14.87
CA THR A 176 5.30 3.38 14.68
C THR A 176 4.60 3.70 13.36
N VAL A 177 4.97 3.04 12.26
CA VAL A 177 4.36 3.28 10.94
C VAL A 177 2.92 2.77 10.88
N THR A 178 2.68 1.52 11.29
CA THR A 178 1.35 0.90 11.25
C THR A 178 0.40 1.49 12.30
N GLY A 179 0.92 1.96 13.43
CA GLY A 179 0.16 2.70 14.44
C GLY A 179 -0.33 4.06 13.94
N GLN A 180 0.29 4.61 12.88
CA GLN A 180 -0.22 5.74 12.10
C GLN A 180 -0.95 5.25 10.84
N GLY A 181 -1.47 4.02 10.76
CA GLY A 181 -2.27 3.56 9.63
C GLY A 181 -1.56 3.49 8.27
N LEU A 182 -0.23 3.66 8.23
CA LEU A 182 0.56 3.44 7.01
C LEU A 182 0.93 1.96 6.91
N ARG A 183 1.01 1.47 5.67
CA ARG A 183 1.42 0.09 5.36
C ARG A 183 2.95 -0.04 5.33
N VAL A 184 3.47 -1.24 5.57
CA VAL A 184 4.92 -1.47 5.62
C VAL A 184 5.37 -2.55 4.65
N MET A 185 6.40 -2.25 3.87
CA MET A 185 7.21 -3.23 3.15
C MET A 185 8.55 -3.38 3.86
N ILE A 186 8.98 -4.59 4.17
CA ILE A 186 10.26 -4.82 4.86
C ILE A 186 11.30 -5.21 3.82
N GLN A 187 12.32 -4.37 3.64
CA GLN A 187 13.43 -4.61 2.73
C GLN A 187 14.59 -5.26 3.46
N ILE A 188 15.01 -6.44 3.00
CA ILE A 188 16.25 -7.07 3.45
C ILE A 188 17.43 -6.42 2.74
N VAL A 189 18.34 -5.85 3.53
CA VAL A 189 19.57 -5.22 3.06
C VAL A 189 20.75 -6.08 3.52
N PRO A 190 21.24 -7.01 2.68
CA PRO A 190 22.34 -7.90 3.06
C PRO A 190 23.65 -7.11 3.20
N THR A 191 24.49 -7.50 4.16
CA THR A 191 25.91 -7.10 4.15
C THR A 191 26.64 -7.71 2.96
N ALA A 192 27.82 -7.17 2.62
CA ALA A 192 28.62 -7.71 1.51
C ALA A 192 29.01 -9.18 1.72
N THR A 193 29.18 -9.62 2.97
CA THR A 193 29.38 -11.02 3.33
C THR A 193 28.09 -11.83 3.18
N ALA A 194 26.96 -11.31 3.65
CA ALA A 194 25.65 -11.96 3.48
C ALA A 194 25.25 -12.15 2.01
N ALA A 195 25.56 -11.18 1.15
CA ALA A 195 25.33 -11.28 -0.30
C ALA A 195 26.11 -12.46 -0.94
N ARG A 196 27.16 -12.97 -0.29
CA ARG A 196 27.96 -14.12 -0.75
C ARG A 196 27.63 -15.43 -0.03
N ALA A 197 26.78 -15.41 0.98
CA ALA A 197 26.47 -16.56 1.83
C ALA A 197 25.57 -17.61 1.16
N GLY A 198 24.97 -17.30 0.00
CA GLY A 198 24.12 -18.21 -0.78
C GLY A 198 22.67 -18.29 -0.30
N ASP A 199 21.84 -19.01 -1.04
CA ASP A 199 20.37 -19.00 -0.89
C ASP A 199 19.87 -19.59 0.45
N GLU A 200 20.62 -20.51 1.07
CA GLU A 200 20.24 -21.11 2.37
C GLU A 200 20.29 -20.10 3.53
N ALA A 201 21.29 -19.22 3.54
CA ALA A 201 21.39 -18.15 4.54
C ALA A 201 20.21 -17.16 4.37
N PHE A 202 19.87 -16.82 3.13
CA PHE A 202 18.70 -16.00 2.83
C PHE A 202 17.39 -16.69 3.24
N ALA A 203 17.24 -18.00 2.99
CA ALA A 203 16.07 -18.76 3.43
C ALA A 203 15.94 -18.80 4.96
N ALA A 204 17.05 -18.98 5.68
CA ALA A 204 17.06 -18.94 7.14
C ALA A 204 16.66 -17.55 7.67
N GLY A 205 17.19 -16.47 7.09
CA GLY A 205 16.81 -15.11 7.43
C GLY A 205 15.33 -14.82 7.14
N LEU A 206 14.83 -15.24 5.97
CA LEU A 206 13.42 -15.10 5.61
C LEU A 206 12.50 -15.83 6.59
N ARG A 207 12.83 -17.06 7.01
CA ARG A 207 12.04 -17.79 8.02
C ARG A 207 11.95 -17.02 9.34
N ARG A 208 13.08 -16.50 9.83
CA ARG A 208 13.12 -15.68 11.06
C ARG A 208 12.28 -14.42 10.93
N LEU A 209 12.42 -13.71 9.81
CA LEU A 209 11.70 -12.46 9.55
C LEU A 209 10.19 -12.71 9.41
N SER A 210 9.80 -13.65 8.56
CA SER A 210 8.39 -13.99 8.34
C SER A 210 7.72 -14.49 9.62
N SER A 211 8.35 -15.40 10.38
CA SER A 211 7.82 -15.84 11.68
C SER A 211 7.63 -14.68 12.67
N ARG A 212 8.46 -13.63 12.62
CA ARG A 212 8.39 -12.49 13.54
C ARG A 212 7.27 -11.50 13.20
N PHE A 213 6.92 -11.41 11.91
CA PHE A 213 6.06 -10.36 11.36
C PHE A 213 4.73 -10.87 10.77
N ARG A 214 4.50 -12.19 10.71
CA ARG A 214 3.30 -12.81 10.11
C ARG A 214 1.96 -12.32 10.66
N ASP A 215 1.92 -11.89 11.92
CA ASP A 215 0.70 -11.42 12.60
C ASP A 215 0.56 -9.89 12.57
N VAL A 216 1.47 -9.18 11.92
CA VAL A 216 1.46 -7.72 11.86
C VAL A 216 0.47 -7.23 10.81
N ALA A 217 -0.43 -6.36 11.24
CA ALA A 217 -1.36 -5.65 10.38
C ALA A 217 -0.63 -4.68 9.43
N GLY A 218 -1.19 -4.50 8.23
CA GLY A 218 -0.73 -3.46 7.30
C GLY A 218 0.55 -3.81 6.54
N LEU A 219 0.97 -5.08 6.47
CA LEU A 219 2.15 -5.44 5.70
C LEU A 219 1.84 -5.58 4.20
N VAL A 220 2.73 -4.97 3.41
CA VAL A 220 2.85 -5.15 1.96
C VAL A 220 3.62 -6.44 1.62
N GLY A 221 4.55 -6.82 2.49
CA GLY A 221 5.37 -8.01 2.36
C GLY A 221 6.85 -7.78 2.63
N PHE A 222 7.65 -8.78 2.28
CA PHE A 222 9.10 -8.80 2.41
C PHE A 222 9.75 -8.60 1.06
N GLU A 223 10.92 -7.96 1.01
CA GLU A 223 11.63 -7.70 -0.23
C GLU A 223 13.10 -8.13 -0.18
N LEU A 224 13.54 -8.72 -1.29
CA LEU A 224 14.92 -9.06 -1.56
C LEU A 224 15.44 -8.28 -2.78
N ALA A 225 16.60 -7.64 -2.67
CA ALA A 225 17.27 -7.06 -3.83
C ALA A 225 17.78 -8.16 -4.79
N ALA A 226 17.77 -7.93 -6.12
CA ALA A 226 18.10 -8.89 -7.19
C ALA A 226 19.46 -9.60 -7.05
N GLN A 227 20.40 -9.02 -6.30
CA GLN A 227 21.68 -9.68 -6.00
C GLN A 227 21.49 -10.95 -5.15
N ALA A 228 20.34 -11.09 -4.48
CA ALA A 228 19.90 -12.29 -3.80
C ALA A 228 19.11 -13.22 -4.75
N SER A 229 19.81 -14.26 -5.21
CA SER A 229 19.35 -15.60 -5.61
C SER A 229 19.03 -15.95 -7.06
N ALA A 230 19.57 -17.12 -7.42
CA ALA A 230 19.24 -17.91 -8.59
C ALA A 230 18.06 -18.89 -8.33
N ASN A 231 17.76 -19.28 -7.07
CA ASN A 231 16.69 -20.23 -6.73
C ASN A 231 15.45 -19.59 -6.10
N SER A 232 14.56 -19.05 -6.94
CA SER A 232 13.29 -18.46 -6.51
C SER A 232 12.37 -19.40 -5.71
N PRO A 233 12.21 -20.70 -6.06
CA PRO A 233 11.28 -21.58 -5.34
C PRO A 233 11.65 -21.81 -3.88
N LEU A 234 12.94 -21.90 -3.57
CA LEU A 234 13.45 -22.13 -2.22
C LEU A 234 13.13 -20.95 -1.31
N LEU A 235 13.37 -19.72 -1.76
CA LEU A 235 13.11 -18.51 -0.98
C LEU A 235 11.61 -18.24 -0.80
N SER A 236 10.80 -18.44 -1.85
CA SER A 236 9.35 -18.33 -1.73
C SER A 236 8.77 -19.40 -0.80
N GLY A 237 9.32 -20.63 -0.84
CA GLY A 237 8.95 -21.71 0.08
C GLY A 237 9.29 -21.39 1.54
N ALA A 238 10.46 -20.79 1.78
CA ALA A 238 10.89 -20.38 3.11
C ALA A 238 9.94 -19.40 3.80
N VAL A 239 9.39 -18.43 3.05
CA VAL A 239 8.37 -17.50 3.58
C VAL A 239 7.06 -18.24 3.84
N ARG A 240 6.57 -19.02 2.87
CA ARG A 240 5.27 -19.72 2.96
C ARG A 240 5.17 -20.73 4.11
N LEU A 241 6.30 -21.26 4.56
CA LEU A 241 6.35 -22.16 5.72
C LEU A 241 5.99 -21.45 7.03
N GLU A 242 6.31 -20.16 7.16
CA GLU A 242 6.15 -19.39 8.40
C GLU A 242 5.01 -18.38 8.32
N ASP A 243 4.70 -17.90 7.11
CA ASP A 243 3.74 -16.84 6.82
C ASP A 243 2.91 -17.19 5.56
N ALA A 244 1.63 -17.44 5.78
CA ALA A 244 0.70 -17.86 4.73
C ALA A 244 0.14 -16.69 3.89
N HIS A 245 0.40 -15.44 4.29
CA HIS A 245 -0.35 -14.28 3.80
C HIS A 245 0.52 -13.26 3.09
N HIS A 246 1.71 -12.96 3.61
CA HIS A 246 2.52 -11.86 3.10
C HIS A 246 3.35 -12.24 1.87
N LEU A 247 3.50 -11.26 0.98
CA LEU A 247 4.15 -11.44 -0.31
C LEU A 247 5.68 -11.35 -0.20
N LEU A 248 6.38 -12.07 -1.07
CA LEU A 248 7.83 -11.94 -1.27
C LEU A 248 8.11 -11.19 -2.58
N TRP A 249 8.60 -9.97 -2.47
CA TRP A 249 8.96 -9.09 -3.57
C TRP A 249 10.44 -9.21 -3.92
N ARG A 250 10.76 -9.03 -5.20
CA ARG A 250 12.13 -9.09 -5.72
C ARG A 250 12.46 -7.83 -6.48
N SER A 251 13.41 -7.04 -5.99
CA SER A 251 13.86 -5.83 -6.68
C SER A 251 14.77 -6.21 -7.84
N GLY A 252 14.59 -5.62 -9.02
CA GLY A 252 15.52 -5.71 -10.15
C GLY A 252 15.48 -4.43 -10.99
N PRO A 253 16.29 -4.30 -12.04
CA PRO A 253 16.27 -3.12 -12.91
C PRO A 253 14.88 -2.86 -13.48
N ALA A 254 14.45 -1.60 -13.53
CA ALA A 254 13.19 -1.25 -14.18
C ALA A 254 13.34 -1.35 -15.71
N LEU A 255 12.38 -2.00 -16.36
CA LEU A 255 12.42 -2.18 -17.82
C LEU A 255 12.23 -0.87 -18.60
N PHE A 256 11.56 0.11 -17.98
CA PHE A 256 11.24 1.40 -18.60
C PHE A 256 12.26 2.51 -18.32
N ASP A 257 13.15 2.34 -17.34
CA ASP A 257 14.21 3.31 -17.04
C ASP A 257 15.39 2.59 -16.35
N PRO A 258 16.60 2.58 -16.94
CA PRO A 258 17.76 1.88 -16.36
C PRO A 258 18.30 2.54 -15.09
N THR A 259 17.88 3.76 -14.76
CA THR A 259 18.28 4.46 -13.53
C THR A 259 17.37 4.14 -12.34
N ALA A 260 16.31 3.37 -12.57
CA ALA A 260 15.35 2.96 -11.55
C ALA A 260 15.29 1.43 -11.41
N SER A 261 14.60 0.97 -10.36
CA SER A 261 14.34 -0.45 -10.11
C SER A 261 12.84 -0.72 -9.96
N THR A 262 12.46 -1.99 -10.02
CA THR A 262 11.11 -2.44 -9.68
C THR A 262 11.19 -3.60 -8.71
N ALA A 263 10.38 -3.57 -7.65
CA ALA A 263 10.12 -4.70 -6.79
C ALA A 263 8.95 -5.49 -7.38
N THR A 264 9.16 -6.76 -7.70
CA THR A 264 8.19 -7.58 -8.42
C THR A 264 7.76 -8.80 -7.62
N ASN A 265 6.51 -9.19 -7.76
CA ASN A 265 5.95 -10.45 -7.25
C ASN A 265 5.06 -11.04 -8.35
N ASP A 266 5.61 -11.99 -9.11
CA ASP A 266 5.13 -12.41 -10.43
C ASP A 266 4.87 -11.19 -11.34
N GLU A 267 3.61 -10.91 -11.70
CA GLU A 267 3.22 -9.81 -12.59
C GLU A 267 3.05 -8.46 -11.86
N ALA A 268 2.91 -8.46 -10.53
CA ALA A 268 2.76 -7.24 -9.77
C ALA A 268 4.10 -6.54 -9.59
N ALA A 269 4.10 -5.21 -9.70
CA ALA A 269 5.31 -4.41 -9.61
C ALA A 269 5.09 -3.15 -8.77
N LEU A 270 6.16 -2.70 -8.11
CA LEU A 270 6.27 -1.42 -7.42
C LEU A 270 7.56 -0.74 -7.87
N LEU A 271 7.51 0.53 -8.22
CA LEU A 271 8.71 1.31 -8.55
C LEU A 271 9.52 1.60 -7.27
N VAL A 272 10.78 1.20 -7.25
CA VAL A 272 11.74 1.36 -6.14
C VAL A 272 13.10 1.74 -6.72
N GLY A 273 14.14 1.95 -5.91
CA GLY A 273 15.47 2.19 -6.49
C GLY A 273 15.60 3.56 -7.17
N TRP A 274 14.82 4.56 -6.73
CA TRP A 274 14.81 5.91 -7.30
C TRP A 274 14.84 6.95 -6.17
N ALA A 275 16.03 7.48 -5.89
CA ALA A 275 16.30 8.44 -4.80
C ALA A 275 16.73 9.82 -5.29
N GLY A 276 17.09 9.89 -6.57
CA GLY A 276 17.90 10.95 -7.15
C GLY A 276 17.64 11.08 -8.64
N GLY A 277 17.80 12.30 -9.12
CA GLY A 277 17.50 12.73 -10.45
C GLY A 277 17.20 14.22 -10.43
N ASP A 278 17.44 14.89 -11.54
CA ASP A 278 16.87 16.22 -11.73
C ASP A 278 15.33 16.16 -11.63
N PRO A 279 14.65 17.29 -11.39
CA PRO A 279 13.19 17.33 -11.34
C PRO A 279 12.52 16.69 -12.55
N ALA A 280 13.15 16.76 -13.74
CA ALA A 280 12.62 16.14 -14.96
C ALA A 280 12.59 14.61 -14.86
N THR A 281 13.63 13.98 -14.32
CA THR A 281 13.72 12.53 -14.11
C THR A 281 12.69 12.07 -13.10
N VAL A 282 12.52 12.79 -11.98
CA VAL A 282 11.46 12.52 -11.00
C VAL A 282 10.09 12.56 -11.66
N GLN A 283 9.80 13.61 -12.45
CA GLN A 283 8.52 13.71 -13.14
C GLN A 283 8.30 12.60 -14.17
N ARG A 284 9.33 12.22 -14.96
CA ARG A 284 9.23 11.11 -15.90
C ARG A 284 8.90 9.79 -15.20
N LEU A 285 9.60 9.46 -14.11
CA LEU A 285 9.38 8.21 -13.37
C LEU A 285 8.00 8.18 -12.71
N LEU A 286 7.54 9.31 -12.17
CA LEU A 286 6.19 9.45 -11.65
C LEU A 286 5.11 9.26 -12.73
N SER A 287 5.30 9.84 -13.92
CA SER A 287 4.39 9.63 -15.06
C SER A 287 4.43 8.19 -15.58
N ALA A 288 5.61 7.55 -15.57
CA ALA A 288 5.75 6.14 -15.91
C ALA A 288 4.98 5.24 -14.93
N ALA A 289 5.10 5.49 -13.62
CA ALA A 289 4.35 4.76 -12.60
C ALA A 289 2.82 4.94 -12.75
N GLU A 290 2.35 6.14 -13.12
CA GLU A 290 0.93 6.42 -13.36
C GLU A 290 0.40 5.70 -14.60
N SER A 291 1.13 5.78 -15.73
CA SER A 291 0.74 5.13 -16.97
C SER A 291 0.79 3.61 -16.91
N THR A 292 1.72 3.04 -16.14
CA THR A 292 1.81 1.59 -15.87
C THR A 292 0.91 1.14 -14.71
N GLN A 293 0.33 2.10 -13.99
CA GLN A 293 -0.60 1.92 -12.87
C GLN A 293 0.02 1.13 -11.70
N ILE A 294 1.26 1.45 -11.35
CA ILE A 294 1.97 0.84 -10.22
C ILE A 294 2.19 1.82 -9.07
N GLY A 295 2.27 1.27 -7.85
CA GLY A 295 2.74 1.99 -6.68
C GLY A 295 4.25 2.22 -6.68
N TRP A 296 4.76 2.94 -5.69
CA TRP A 296 6.17 3.24 -5.56
C TRP A 296 6.63 3.55 -4.13
N PHE A 297 7.93 3.38 -3.89
CA PHE A 297 8.63 3.89 -2.71
C PHE A 297 9.77 4.81 -3.13
N PHE A 298 9.73 6.07 -2.71
CA PHE A 298 10.81 7.02 -2.97
C PHE A 298 11.97 6.77 -1.99
N ASP A 299 13.19 6.63 -2.49
CA ASP A 299 14.25 5.90 -1.77
C ASP A 299 14.90 6.57 -0.55
N ARG A 300 14.41 7.75 -0.17
CA ARG A 300 14.87 8.43 1.04
C ARG A 300 13.78 9.36 1.56
N PRO A 301 13.78 9.69 2.87
CA PRO A 301 12.90 10.72 3.41
C PRO A 301 12.99 12.04 2.63
N PRO A 302 11.92 12.46 1.92
CA PRO A 302 11.93 13.71 1.17
C PRO A 302 11.68 14.89 2.11
N THR A 303 12.29 16.05 1.81
CA THR A 303 12.14 17.29 2.56
C THR A 303 11.93 18.47 1.61
N GLY A 304 11.32 19.56 2.13
CA GLY A 304 11.18 20.82 1.41
C GLY A 304 10.51 20.67 0.03
N PRO A 305 11.05 21.30 -1.04
CA PRO A 305 10.46 21.27 -2.38
C PRO A 305 10.24 19.87 -2.96
N LEU A 306 11.10 18.91 -2.60
CA LEU A 306 10.97 17.54 -3.07
C LEU A 306 9.74 16.84 -2.46
N LEU A 307 9.47 17.06 -1.18
CA LEU A 307 8.25 16.55 -0.55
C LEU A 307 7.01 17.13 -1.22
N ALA A 308 7.00 18.44 -1.48
CA ALA A 308 5.90 19.10 -2.18
C ALA A 308 5.69 18.56 -3.61
N ALA A 309 6.78 18.23 -4.33
CA ALA A 309 6.68 17.65 -5.67
C ALA A 309 6.12 16.21 -5.67
N LEU A 310 6.35 15.45 -4.59
CA LEU A 310 5.85 14.09 -4.41
C LEU A 310 4.42 14.04 -3.83
N ALA A 311 4.02 15.09 -3.10
CA ALA A 311 2.68 15.27 -2.54
C ALA A 311 1.65 15.58 -3.65
N ARG A 312 1.36 14.57 -4.46
CA ARG A 312 0.41 14.62 -5.59
C ARG A 312 -0.86 13.86 -5.22
N PRO A 313 -2.03 14.28 -5.71
CA PRO A 313 -3.25 13.50 -5.55
C PRO A 313 -3.19 12.21 -6.36
N TYR A 314 -3.80 11.14 -5.83
CA TYR A 314 -3.85 9.83 -6.48
C TYR A 314 -4.90 8.93 -5.83
N PRO A 315 -5.42 7.92 -6.55
CA PRO A 315 -6.27 6.91 -5.93
C PRO A 315 -5.43 5.99 -5.03
N ALA A 316 -5.59 6.06 -3.72
CA ALA A 316 -4.90 5.13 -2.81
C ALA A 316 -5.51 3.73 -2.87
N ALA A 317 -6.84 3.64 -3.00
CA ALA A 317 -7.57 2.40 -3.14
C ALA A 317 -8.71 2.57 -4.15
N VAL A 318 -8.86 1.64 -5.10
CA VAL A 318 -9.90 1.69 -6.14
C VAL A 318 -10.81 0.48 -6.02
N ALA A 319 -12.10 0.71 -5.82
CA ALA A 319 -13.15 -0.30 -5.92
C ALA A 319 -13.42 -0.65 -7.40
N GLY A 320 -12.38 -1.12 -8.09
CA GLY A 320 -12.41 -1.35 -9.52
C GLY A 320 -11.04 -1.69 -10.12
N VAL A 321 -11.03 -1.91 -11.43
CA VAL A 321 -9.84 -2.04 -12.26
C VAL A 321 -9.62 -0.73 -13.03
N PRO A 322 -8.54 0.01 -12.75
CA PRO A 322 -8.19 1.23 -13.47
C PRO A 322 -7.96 0.97 -14.97
N VAL A 323 -8.64 1.77 -15.80
CA VAL A 323 -8.43 1.83 -17.26
C VAL A 323 -7.35 2.85 -17.61
N SER A 324 -7.34 3.98 -16.90
CA SER A 324 -6.34 5.03 -17.10
C SER A 324 -6.13 5.82 -15.81
N LEU A 325 -4.88 6.22 -15.57
CA LEU A 325 -4.49 7.12 -14.48
C LEU A 325 -3.44 8.09 -15.00
N ALA A 326 -3.64 9.39 -14.75
CA ALA A 326 -2.65 10.42 -15.07
C ALA A 326 -2.79 11.61 -14.12
N TYR A 327 -1.67 12.23 -13.76
CA TYR A 327 -1.67 13.55 -13.14
C TYR A 327 -0.82 14.54 -13.93
N ASN A 328 -1.43 15.64 -14.36
CA ASN A 328 -0.75 16.76 -15.00
C ASN A 328 -0.23 17.73 -13.92
N PRO A 329 1.09 17.85 -13.70
CA PRO A 329 1.62 18.75 -12.67
C PRO A 329 1.44 20.24 -12.98
N SER A 330 1.42 20.65 -14.25
CA SER A 330 1.26 22.05 -14.64
C SER A 330 -0.16 22.55 -14.41
N GLY A 331 -1.15 21.73 -14.76
CA GLY A 331 -2.58 22.02 -14.53
C GLY A 331 -3.13 21.51 -13.20
N ARG A 332 -2.30 20.78 -12.43
CA ARG A 332 -2.67 20.08 -11.18
C ARG A 332 -3.95 19.24 -11.34
N LEU A 333 -4.08 18.57 -12.48
CA LEU A 333 -5.26 17.78 -12.83
C LEU A 333 -4.96 16.30 -12.63
N LEU A 334 -5.65 15.65 -11.69
CA LEU A 334 -5.75 14.20 -11.63
C LEU A 334 -6.91 13.74 -12.52
N ALA A 335 -6.64 12.78 -13.39
CA ALA A 335 -7.66 12.07 -14.16
C ALA A 335 -7.56 10.55 -13.88
N LEU A 336 -8.66 9.97 -13.43
CA LEU A 336 -8.81 8.54 -13.18
C LEU A 336 -10.03 8.02 -13.91
N SER A 337 -9.87 6.85 -14.52
CA SER A 337 -10.99 6.09 -15.06
C SER A 337 -10.86 4.62 -14.70
N TYR A 338 -11.95 3.98 -14.28
CA TYR A 338 -11.93 2.57 -13.89
C TYR A 338 -13.24 1.85 -14.20
N LEU A 339 -13.14 0.53 -14.33
CA LEU A 339 -14.29 -0.38 -14.38
C LEU A 339 -14.59 -0.84 -12.95
N PRO A 340 -15.84 -0.75 -12.45
CA PRO A 340 -16.18 -1.11 -11.07
C PRO A 340 -16.35 -2.62 -10.87
N VAL A 341 -15.31 -3.36 -11.21
CA VAL A 341 -15.19 -4.81 -11.04
C VAL A 341 -13.93 -5.12 -10.24
N SER A 342 -13.97 -6.14 -9.39
CA SER A 342 -12.76 -6.58 -8.68
C SER A 342 -11.74 -7.13 -9.67
N PRO A 343 -10.43 -6.90 -9.45
CA PRO A 343 -9.38 -7.62 -10.16
C PRO A 343 -9.54 -9.15 -10.15
N ALA A 344 -10.19 -9.71 -9.11
CA ALA A 344 -10.48 -11.15 -9.00
C ALA A 344 -11.77 -11.58 -9.74
N GLY A 345 -12.45 -10.66 -10.43
CA GLY A 345 -13.68 -10.93 -11.19
C GLY A 345 -14.96 -11.00 -10.36
N ASN A 346 -14.87 -10.86 -9.03
CA ASN A 346 -16.04 -10.81 -8.15
C ASN A 346 -16.64 -9.40 -8.05
N VAL A 347 -17.90 -9.32 -7.62
CA VAL A 347 -18.56 -8.05 -7.30
C VAL A 347 -18.08 -7.56 -5.93
N PHE A 348 -17.90 -6.25 -5.78
CA PHE A 348 -17.58 -5.64 -4.50
C PHE A 348 -18.74 -5.75 -3.51
N ARG A 349 -18.43 -5.69 -2.21
CA ARG A 349 -19.47 -5.54 -1.20
C ARG A 349 -20.19 -4.21 -1.42
N PRO A 350 -21.52 -4.15 -1.19
CA PRO A 350 -22.23 -2.87 -1.23
C PRO A 350 -21.56 -1.84 -0.33
N GLY A 351 -21.30 -0.64 -0.87
CA GLY A 351 -20.65 0.45 -0.13
C GLY A 351 -19.13 0.36 -0.03
N THR A 352 -18.45 -0.58 -0.70
CA THR A 352 -17.00 -0.51 -0.89
C THR A 352 -16.65 0.79 -1.64
N MET A 353 -15.77 1.60 -1.07
CA MET A 353 -15.46 2.94 -1.58
C MET A 353 -14.10 2.99 -2.29
N THR A 354 -14.03 3.78 -3.35
CA THR A 354 -12.76 4.27 -3.91
C THR A 354 -12.27 5.46 -3.09
N GLU A 355 -10.97 5.50 -2.79
CA GLU A 355 -10.31 6.54 -2.00
C GLU A 355 -9.27 7.26 -2.84
N ILE A 356 -9.36 8.59 -2.89
CA ILE A 356 -8.38 9.45 -3.55
C ILE A 356 -7.75 10.34 -2.50
N ARG A 357 -6.43 10.24 -2.33
CA ARG A 357 -5.65 11.15 -1.47
C ARG A 357 -5.53 12.49 -2.16
N VAL A 358 -5.74 13.55 -1.42
CA VAL A 358 -5.65 14.93 -1.89
C VAL A 358 -4.82 15.73 -0.88
N PRO A 359 -3.48 15.77 -1.04
CA PRO A 359 -2.61 16.56 -0.17
C PRO A 359 -2.89 18.06 -0.32
N ALA A 360 -2.78 18.82 0.77
CA ALA A 360 -3.03 20.25 0.76
C ALA A 360 -1.99 21.01 -0.10
N GLU A 361 -0.76 20.52 -0.17
CA GLU A 361 0.31 21.08 -0.99
C GLU A 361 -0.03 21.05 -2.49
N ALA A 362 -0.80 20.04 -2.94
CA ALA A 362 -1.25 19.96 -4.32
C ALA A 362 -2.31 21.02 -4.64
N TYR A 363 -3.17 21.35 -3.68
CA TYR A 363 -4.33 22.23 -3.85
C TYR A 363 -4.48 23.21 -2.68
N PRO A 364 -3.57 24.19 -2.54
CA PRO A 364 -3.57 25.09 -1.38
C PRO A 364 -4.86 25.91 -1.28
N ASP A 365 -5.49 26.23 -2.42
CA ASP A 365 -6.73 27.00 -2.51
C ASP A 365 -7.99 26.12 -2.62
N GLY A 366 -7.86 24.82 -2.33
CA GLY A 366 -8.93 23.84 -2.48
C GLY A 366 -9.04 23.22 -3.88
N TYR A 367 -9.92 22.23 -4.01
CA TYR A 367 -10.10 21.45 -5.23
C TYR A 367 -11.59 21.27 -5.58
N LEU A 368 -11.84 20.90 -6.82
CA LEU A 368 -13.14 20.44 -7.32
C LEU A 368 -13.03 18.99 -7.78
N VAL A 369 -14.07 18.20 -7.50
CA VAL A 369 -14.20 16.83 -8.00
C VAL A 369 -15.32 16.80 -9.03
N ARG A 370 -15.00 16.39 -10.24
CA ARG A 370 -16.00 16.05 -11.27
C ARG A 370 -16.02 14.54 -11.41
N VAL A 371 -17.19 13.96 -11.25
CA VAL A 371 -17.35 12.50 -11.30
C VAL A 371 -18.59 12.12 -12.11
N SER A 372 -18.47 11.03 -12.86
CA SER A 372 -19.59 10.33 -13.49
C SER A 372 -19.52 8.84 -13.16
N GLY A 373 -20.68 8.22 -12.88
CA GLY A 373 -20.79 6.81 -12.50
C GLY A 373 -20.47 6.52 -11.02
N ALA A 374 -20.23 7.56 -10.23
CA ALA A 374 -20.08 7.45 -8.79
C ALA A 374 -20.53 8.74 -8.10
N THR A 375 -20.81 8.61 -6.81
CA THR A 375 -21.20 9.72 -5.93
C THR A 375 -20.06 10.02 -4.94
N VAL A 376 -19.71 11.30 -4.79
CA VAL A 376 -18.78 11.76 -3.73
C VAL A 376 -19.51 11.75 -2.39
N VAL A 377 -18.97 11.06 -1.40
CA VAL A 377 -19.56 10.95 -0.05
C VAL A 377 -18.71 11.59 1.06
N SER A 378 -17.49 12.02 0.73
CA SER A 378 -16.65 12.83 1.62
C SER A 378 -17.12 14.29 1.68
N ALA A 379 -16.85 14.97 2.79
CA ALA A 379 -17.10 16.40 2.92
C ALA A 379 -16.24 17.23 1.94
N PRO A 380 -16.70 18.42 1.50
CA PRO A 380 -15.88 19.36 0.74
C PRO A 380 -14.58 19.70 1.47
N GLY A 381 -13.46 19.79 0.74
CA GLY A 381 -12.14 20.09 1.31
C GLY A 381 -11.50 18.92 2.08
N ALA A 382 -12.07 17.72 2.09
CA ALA A 382 -11.45 16.57 2.74
C ALA A 382 -10.10 16.22 2.08
N GLY A 383 -9.09 15.86 2.89
CA GLY A 383 -7.80 15.33 2.38
C GLY A 383 -7.90 13.94 1.76
N VAL A 384 -9.07 13.29 1.88
CA VAL A 384 -9.41 12.06 1.17
C VAL A 384 -10.80 12.18 0.58
N VAL A 385 -10.89 12.04 -0.73
CA VAL A 385 -12.16 11.95 -1.45
C VAL A 385 -12.63 10.50 -1.43
N CYS A 386 -13.82 10.28 -0.89
CA CYS A 386 -14.47 8.97 -0.85
C CYS A 386 -15.56 8.90 -1.92
N LEU A 387 -15.52 7.88 -2.77
CA LEU A 387 -16.46 7.67 -3.86
C LEU A 387 -17.18 6.33 -3.71
N VAL A 388 -18.51 6.35 -3.84
CA VAL A 388 -19.33 5.14 -3.96
C VAL A 388 -19.78 5.00 -5.40
N THR A 389 -19.50 3.87 -6.03
CA THR A 389 -19.96 3.58 -7.39
C THR A 389 -21.49 3.47 -7.43
N ASP A 390 -22.10 4.09 -8.44
CA ASP A 390 -23.54 4.00 -8.65
C ASP A 390 -23.93 2.58 -9.12
N ALA A 391 -25.08 2.06 -8.69
CA ALA A 391 -25.45 0.64 -8.81
C ALA A 391 -25.47 0.03 -10.24
N ALA A 392 -25.45 0.86 -11.28
CA ALA A 392 -25.45 0.44 -12.69
C ALA A 392 -24.30 1.05 -13.52
N ALA A 393 -23.33 1.69 -12.88
CA ALA A 393 -22.22 2.29 -13.60
C ALA A 393 -21.35 1.20 -14.25
N ALA A 394 -21.23 1.22 -15.57
CA ALA A 394 -20.30 0.35 -16.29
C ALA A 394 -18.85 0.87 -16.24
N ARG A 395 -18.69 2.16 -15.91
CA ARG A 395 -17.43 2.89 -15.85
C ARG A 395 -17.59 4.06 -14.89
N VAL A 396 -16.50 4.40 -14.21
CA VAL A 396 -16.40 5.61 -13.41
C VAL A 396 -15.28 6.47 -13.96
N ASP A 397 -15.57 7.75 -14.16
CA ASP A 397 -14.59 8.75 -14.58
C ASP A 397 -14.53 9.85 -13.54
N VAL A 398 -13.31 10.18 -13.09
CA VAL A 398 -13.05 11.15 -12.03
C VAL A 398 -12.01 12.15 -12.50
N ARG A 399 -12.27 13.42 -12.24
CA ARG A 399 -11.30 14.52 -12.37
C ARG A 399 -11.22 15.28 -11.06
N VAL A 400 -10.00 15.47 -10.57
CA VAL A 400 -9.72 16.36 -9.43
C VAL A 400 -8.83 17.49 -9.94
N GLU A 401 -9.31 18.72 -9.79
CA GLU A 401 -8.69 19.92 -10.35
C GLU A 401 -8.67 21.05 -9.32
N PRO A 402 -7.78 22.05 -9.46
CA PRO A 402 -7.81 23.22 -8.58
C PRO A 402 -9.16 23.91 -8.62
N ALA A 403 -9.64 24.37 -7.47
CA ALA A 403 -10.77 25.27 -7.43
C ALA A 403 -10.36 26.65 -7.95
N SER A 404 -11.30 27.39 -8.53
CA SER A 404 -11.13 28.83 -8.74
C SER A 404 -10.89 29.50 -7.38
N ALA A 405 -9.98 30.48 -7.33
CA ALA A 405 -9.62 31.16 -6.08
C ALA A 405 -10.85 31.64 -5.30
N GLY A 406 -10.93 31.28 -4.02
CA GLY A 406 -12.04 31.62 -3.12
C GLY A 406 -13.32 30.78 -3.30
N GLY A 407 -13.33 29.81 -4.22
CA GLY A 407 -14.51 29.01 -4.56
C GLY A 407 -14.64 27.67 -3.81
N ALA A 408 -13.61 27.21 -3.09
CA ALA A 408 -13.63 25.95 -2.36
C ALA A 408 -13.01 26.07 -0.95
N PRO A 409 -13.42 25.21 0.01
CA PRO A 409 -12.77 25.14 1.32
C PRO A 409 -11.30 24.71 1.22
N PRO A 410 -10.45 25.11 2.17
CA PRO A 410 -9.09 24.64 2.26
C PRO A 410 -9.05 23.13 2.47
N VAL A 411 -7.99 22.50 1.99
CA VAL A 411 -7.81 21.05 2.11
C VAL A 411 -7.39 20.70 3.52
N ALA A 412 -8.18 19.86 4.20
CA ALA A 412 -7.78 19.23 5.44
C ALA A 412 -6.62 18.25 5.17
N PRO A 413 -5.60 18.15 6.04
CA PRO A 413 -4.56 17.15 5.90
C PRO A 413 -5.17 15.74 5.77
N PRO A 414 -4.73 14.92 4.80
CA PRO A 414 -5.16 13.53 4.70
C PRO A 414 -4.89 12.81 6.03
N PRO A 415 -5.93 12.26 6.70
CA PRO A 415 -5.71 11.46 7.89
C PRO A 415 -4.98 10.16 7.53
N PRO A 416 -4.25 9.57 8.49
CA PRO A 416 -3.63 8.28 8.30
C PRO A 416 -4.67 7.13 8.21
N GLY A 417 -4.27 5.96 7.69
CA GLY A 417 -5.17 4.81 7.53
C GLY A 417 -6.23 5.00 6.45
N ASP A 418 -7.26 4.14 6.39
CA ASP A 418 -8.36 4.19 5.41
C ASP A 418 -9.55 4.95 6.03
N PRO A 419 -9.72 6.26 5.76
CA PRO A 419 -10.64 7.11 6.53
C PRO A 419 -12.06 7.11 5.98
N CYS A 420 -12.27 6.52 4.80
CA CYS A 420 -13.59 6.33 4.24
C CYS A 420 -14.28 5.23 5.04
N PRO A 421 -15.40 5.53 5.72
CA PRO A 421 -16.05 4.54 6.57
C PRO A 421 -16.41 3.31 5.75
N ALA A 422 -15.82 2.17 6.12
CA ALA A 422 -16.15 0.91 5.49
C ALA A 422 -17.66 0.65 5.65
N ALA A 423 -18.28 0.07 4.62
CA ALA A 423 -19.60 -0.50 4.77
C ALA A 423 -19.57 -1.44 5.98
N ALA A 424 -20.44 -1.21 6.98
CA ALA A 424 -20.41 -1.94 8.23
C ALA A 424 -20.36 -3.45 7.96
N ARG A 425 -19.27 -4.13 8.37
CA ARG A 425 -19.23 -5.60 8.45
C ARG A 425 -20.44 -5.99 9.30
N ARG A 426 -21.46 -6.64 8.71
CA ARG A 426 -22.50 -7.28 9.53
C ARG A 426 -21.77 -8.17 10.54
N PRO A 427 -21.96 -7.98 11.86
CA PRO A 427 -21.37 -8.90 12.82
C PRO A 427 -21.88 -10.30 12.47
N GLN A 428 -20.96 -11.24 12.26
CA GLN A 428 -21.36 -12.64 12.14
C GLN A 428 -22.13 -12.98 13.43
N PRO A 429 -23.32 -13.61 13.35
CA PRO A 429 -24.00 -14.06 14.55
C PRO A 429 -23.01 -14.94 15.32
N ARG A 430 -22.69 -14.53 16.55
CA ARG A 430 -21.81 -15.26 17.45
C ARG A 430 -22.44 -16.64 17.61
N VAL A 431 -21.89 -17.65 16.96
CA VAL A 431 -22.33 -19.03 17.14
C VAL A 431 -21.94 -19.38 18.57
N LEU A 432 -22.90 -19.28 19.49
CA LEU A 432 -22.73 -19.79 20.84
C LEU A 432 -22.37 -21.28 20.72
N PRO A 433 -21.30 -21.75 21.38
CA PRO A 433 -21.00 -23.16 21.40
C PRO A 433 -22.22 -23.90 21.96
N ARG A 434 -22.71 -24.90 21.22
CA ARG A 434 -23.76 -25.79 21.74
C ARG A 434 -23.23 -26.41 23.04
N PRO A 435 -24.01 -26.42 24.14
CA PRO A 435 -23.61 -27.11 25.35
C PRO A 435 -23.38 -28.59 25.03
N ARG A 436 -22.30 -29.16 25.57
CA ARG A 436 -22.03 -30.59 25.48
C ARG A 436 -23.16 -31.36 26.17
N PRO A 437 -23.63 -32.50 25.64
CA PRO A 437 -24.60 -33.34 26.33
C PRO A 437 -24.02 -33.76 27.69
N GLY A 438 -24.71 -33.45 28.79
CA GLY A 438 -24.34 -33.88 30.15
C GLY A 438 -23.86 -32.81 31.13
N GLN A 439 -23.81 -31.52 30.76
CA GLN A 439 -23.64 -30.45 31.76
C GLN A 439 -25.00 -29.98 32.29
N PRO A 440 -25.20 -29.92 33.63
CA PRO A 440 -26.39 -29.26 34.17
C PRO A 440 -26.37 -27.78 33.78
N ALA A 441 -27.51 -27.28 33.30
CA ALA A 441 -27.67 -25.88 32.96
C ALA A 441 -27.45 -25.02 34.20
N VAL A 442 -26.35 -24.26 34.24
CA VAL A 442 -26.20 -23.17 35.20
C VAL A 442 -27.20 -22.10 34.78
N ALA A 443 -28.29 -21.99 35.52
CA ALA A 443 -29.26 -20.91 35.35
C ALA A 443 -28.50 -19.58 35.35
N ALA A 444 -28.60 -18.84 34.26
CA ALA A 444 -28.08 -17.48 34.20
C ALA A 444 -28.72 -16.68 35.33
N ALA A 445 -27.90 -16.31 36.32
CA ALA A 445 -28.33 -15.42 37.38
C ALA A 445 -28.81 -14.12 36.72
N ARG A 446 -30.09 -13.79 36.92
CA ARG A 446 -30.64 -12.48 36.58
C ARG A 446 -29.75 -11.42 37.22
N PRO A 447 -29.29 -10.39 36.49
CA PRO A 447 -28.68 -9.24 37.14
C PRO A 447 -29.70 -8.62 38.10
N PRO A 448 -29.29 -8.20 39.30
CA PRO A 448 -30.21 -7.52 40.22
C PRO A 448 -30.73 -6.26 39.55
N SER A 449 -32.05 -6.12 39.49
CA SER A 449 -32.73 -4.90 39.07
C SER A 449 -32.18 -3.72 39.87
N ALA A 450 -31.60 -2.74 39.18
CA ALA A 450 -31.20 -1.49 39.80
C ALA A 450 -32.43 -0.85 40.46
N ARG A 451 -32.36 -0.64 41.79
CA ARG A 451 -33.32 0.16 42.53
C ARG A 451 -33.29 1.60 42.00
N PRO A 452 -34.45 2.26 41.81
CA PRO A 452 -34.46 3.70 41.58
C PRO A 452 -33.98 4.43 42.85
N PRO A 453 -33.33 5.59 42.72
CA PRO A 453 -32.90 6.39 43.87
C PRO A 453 -34.11 6.94 44.64
N PRO A 454 -33.99 7.18 45.96
CA PRO A 454 -35.07 7.71 46.78
C PRO A 454 -35.41 9.15 46.40
N ALA A 455 -36.71 9.46 46.43
CA ALA A 455 -37.25 10.79 46.27
C ALA A 455 -36.82 11.70 47.44
N GLY A 456 -36.14 12.79 47.13
CA GLY A 456 -35.97 13.94 48.03
C GLY A 456 -37.22 14.83 48.00
N PRO A 457 -37.53 15.55 49.10
CA PRO A 457 -38.83 16.18 49.27
C PRO A 457 -39.00 17.47 48.45
N THR A 458 -40.26 17.65 48.07
CA THR A 458 -40.94 18.75 47.42
C THR A 458 -40.77 20.13 48.05
N GLY A 459 -40.77 21.16 47.20
CA GLY A 459 -41.21 22.53 47.49
C GLY A 459 -40.17 23.58 47.04
N ALA A 460 -40.44 24.58 46.22
CA ALA A 460 -41.70 25.06 45.65
C ALA A 460 -41.40 26.02 44.48
N ALA A 461 -42.40 26.17 43.60
CA ALA A 461 -42.74 27.41 42.86
C ALA A 461 -41.75 27.91 41.77
N LEU A 462 -42.11 28.33 40.56
CA LEU A 462 -43.37 28.76 39.94
C LEU A 462 -43.20 28.72 38.40
N THR A 463 -44.18 28.11 37.74
CA THR A 463 -44.80 28.46 36.44
C THR A 463 -44.05 29.38 35.45
N ARG A 464 -43.87 28.92 34.20
CA ARG A 464 -44.65 29.38 33.02
C ARG A 464 -44.27 28.63 31.73
N THR A 465 -45.24 27.84 31.26
CA THR A 465 -45.72 27.70 29.87
C THR A 465 -44.74 27.78 28.70
N SER A 466 -44.53 26.60 28.12
CA SER A 466 -44.28 26.34 26.70
C SER A 466 -45.36 26.93 25.80
N THR A 467 -44.95 27.55 24.68
CA THR A 467 -45.73 27.52 23.44
C THR A 467 -44.78 27.38 22.25
N ALA A 468 -44.97 26.31 21.49
CA ALA A 468 -44.41 26.10 20.17
C ALA A 468 -45.07 27.07 19.16
N CYS A 469 -44.29 27.58 18.20
CA CYS A 469 -44.84 28.20 16.98
C CYS A 469 -44.28 27.49 15.74
N CYS A 470 -45.16 26.72 15.09
CA CYS A 470 -45.12 26.49 13.66
C CYS A 470 -45.70 27.71 12.93
N CYS A 471 -45.23 27.94 11.70
CA CYS A 471 -45.76 28.86 10.68
C CYS A 471 -45.54 30.37 10.89
N GLY A 472 -44.70 30.95 10.04
CA GLY A 472 -44.86 32.31 9.53
C GLY A 472 -44.35 33.46 10.40
N HIS A 473 -43.21 34.03 10.00
CA HIS A 473 -42.69 35.36 10.36
C HIS A 473 -42.29 35.58 11.83
N CYS A 474 -40.98 35.67 12.08
CA CYS A 474 -40.43 36.49 13.17
C CYS A 474 -39.07 37.09 12.75
N ARG A 475 -38.99 38.42 12.88
CA ARG A 475 -37.82 39.28 12.64
C ARG A 475 -36.71 39.03 13.67
N TRP A 476 -35.47 39.15 13.22
CA TRP A 476 -34.27 39.21 14.07
C TRP A 476 -34.10 40.60 14.70
N PRO A 477 -33.71 40.73 15.98
CA PRO A 477 -33.09 41.95 16.49
C PRO A 477 -31.58 41.95 16.25
N ALA A 478 -31.05 43.11 15.87
CA ALA A 478 -29.63 43.41 15.64
C ALA A 478 -28.80 43.39 16.95
N PRO A 479 -27.46 43.20 16.87
CA PRO A 479 -26.59 43.09 18.04
C PRO A 479 -26.21 44.46 18.64
N PRO A 480 -25.83 44.54 19.92
CA PRO A 480 -25.26 45.74 20.51
C PRO A 480 -23.79 45.89 20.11
N GLY A 481 -23.35 47.15 19.97
CA GLY A 481 -21.99 47.54 19.58
C GLY A 481 -20.98 47.61 20.71
#